data_AF-A0A2G6ILN2-F1
#
_entry.id   AF-A0A2G6ILN2-F1
#
_cell.length_a   1.000
_cell.length_b   1.000
_cell.length_c   1.000
_cell.angle_alpha   90.00
_cell.angle_beta   90.00
_cell.angle_gamma   90.00
#
_symmetry.space_group_name_H-M   'P 1'
#
loop_
_entity.id
_entity.type
_entity.pdbx_description
1 polymer ?
#
loop_
_entity_poly.entity_id
_entity_poly.type
_entity_poly.pdbx_seq_one_letter_code
_entity_poly.pdbx_strand_id
1 'polypeptide(L)'
;MIEFLYQTALADCYLYAGSRSEPDFPKGVGAGSSFHFALKHACNTGHVKDRFYTMQDCITEKPVAPLKRRARDYRISGCVDLLDSTTNMTHLMRLIKATLSGNLTREMAPNLVGVSLVLYESFHSAASGQDGLISIPLDGERRSDNHAMVIVGYIDADHPSNPYGITLYLVRNSWGSEWASDNPYGFEGHALIPEAYFTRERVIEAYFAMI
;
A
#
# COMPACT_ATOMS: atom_id res chain seq x y z
N MET A 1 21.25 -3.60 -5.16
CA MET A 1 19.84 -3.97 -4.94
C MET A 1 18.96 -2.91 -5.61
N ILE A 2 18.96 -2.87 -6.96
CA ILE A 2 18.26 -1.87 -7.80
C ILE A 2 17.75 -2.60 -9.06
N GLU A 3 16.97 -3.66 -8.89
CA GLU A 3 16.35 -4.39 -10.02
C GLU A 3 14.81 -4.31 -10.01
N PHE A 4 14.20 -3.70 -8.99
CA PHE A 4 12.75 -3.61 -8.87
C PHE A 4 12.08 -2.46 -9.67
N LEU A 5 12.85 -1.62 -10.37
CA LEU A 5 12.33 -0.39 -10.99
C LEU A 5 11.91 -0.50 -12.47
N TYR A 6 12.19 -1.63 -13.15
CA TYR A 6 11.71 -1.87 -14.52
C TYR A 6 10.65 -2.97 -14.57
N GLN A 7 9.63 -2.86 -13.72
CA GLN A 7 8.49 -3.75 -13.79
C GLN A 7 7.46 -3.26 -14.80
N THR A 8 6.80 -4.21 -15.48
CA THR A 8 5.70 -3.90 -16.39
C THR A 8 4.62 -3.14 -15.63
N ALA A 9 4.28 -1.93 -16.07
CA ALA A 9 3.16 -1.18 -15.50
C ALA A 9 1.85 -1.96 -15.67
N LEU A 10 1.26 -2.35 -14.55
CA LEU A 10 -0.06 -2.96 -14.50
C LEU A 10 -1.13 -1.88 -14.32
N ALA A 11 -2.35 -2.20 -14.70
CA ALA A 11 -3.46 -1.27 -14.82
C ALA A 11 -4.17 -1.05 -13.47
N ASP A 12 -3.72 -0.17 -12.58
CA ASP A 12 -4.34 0.02 -11.24
C ASP A 12 -5.89 0.12 -11.29
N CYS A 13 -6.40 0.84 -12.29
CA CYS A 13 -7.83 0.97 -12.59
C CYS A 13 -8.56 -0.34 -12.87
N TYR A 14 -7.90 -1.35 -13.42
CA TYR A 14 -8.46 -2.69 -13.63
C TYR A 14 -8.77 -3.37 -12.30
N LEU A 15 -7.84 -3.31 -11.32
CA LEU A 15 -8.10 -3.88 -10.00
C LEU A 15 -9.16 -3.10 -9.25
N TYR A 16 -9.17 -1.77 -9.36
CA TYR A 16 -10.23 -0.95 -8.80
C TYR A 16 -11.61 -1.34 -9.37
N ALA A 17 -11.79 -1.33 -10.69
CA ALA A 17 -13.06 -1.68 -11.32
C ALA A 17 -13.45 -3.14 -11.05
N GLY A 18 -12.48 -4.06 -11.10
CA GLY A 18 -12.67 -5.47 -10.80
C GLY A 18 -13.11 -5.73 -9.36
N SER A 19 -12.47 -5.09 -8.39
CA SER A 19 -12.81 -5.21 -6.97
C SER A 19 -14.27 -4.80 -6.70
N ARG A 20 -14.76 -3.75 -7.36
CA ARG A 20 -16.15 -3.28 -7.26
C ARG A 20 -17.16 -4.18 -7.96
N SER A 21 -16.69 -5.10 -8.81
CA SER A 21 -17.51 -6.10 -9.48
C SER A 21 -17.60 -7.43 -8.71
N GLU A 22 -16.88 -7.57 -7.57
CA GLU A 22 -16.96 -8.77 -6.76
C GLU A 22 -18.38 -8.97 -6.18
N PRO A 23 -18.92 -10.21 -6.15
CA PRO A 23 -20.32 -10.44 -5.78
C PRO A 23 -20.71 -9.98 -4.37
N ASP A 24 -19.75 -9.98 -3.46
CA ASP A 24 -19.87 -9.58 -2.06
C ASP A 24 -19.34 -8.17 -1.79
N PHE A 25 -18.99 -7.41 -2.83
CA PHE A 25 -18.63 -6.00 -2.67
C PHE A 25 -19.80 -5.23 -2.04
N PRO A 26 -19.59 -4.45 -0.96
CA PRO A 26 -20.71 -3.84 -0.26
C PRO A 26 -21.41 -2.78 -1.11
N LYS A 27 -22.74 -2.87 -1.17
CA LYS A 27 -23.57 -1.94 -1.95
C LYS A 27 -23.71 -0.60 -1.24
N GLY A 28 -23.73 0.50 -2.00
CA GLY A 28 -23.93 1.84 -1.45
C GLY A 28 -22.71 2.44 -0.75
N VAL A 29 -21.55 1.78 -0.82
CA VAL A 29 -20.27 2.37 -0.41
C VAL A 29 -19.89 3.44 -1.43
N GLY A 30 -19.30 4.54 -0.94
CA GLY A 30 -18.86 5.67 -1.76
C GLY A 30 -17.80 5.32 -2.81
N ALA A 31 -17.14 6.36 -3.34
CA ALA A 31 -15.98 6.18 -4.19
C ALA A 31 -14.87 5.49 -3.38
N GLY A 32 -14.31 4.40 -3.90
CA GLY A 32 -13.26 3.63 -3.22
C GLY A 32 -13.39 2.12 -3.34
N SER A 33 -12.37 1.44 -2.84
CA SER A 33 -12.28 -0.01 -2.66
C SER A 33 -11.32 -0.30 -1.50
N SER A 34 -11.05 -1.57 -1.21
CA SER A 34 -10.11 -2.00 -0.18
C SER A 34 -9.09 -2.97 -0.73
N PHE A 35 -7.98 -3.18 -0.01
CA PHE A 35 -6.99 -4.19 -0.41
C PHE A 35 -7.62 -5.57 -0.47
N HIS A 36 -8.50 -5.91 0.47
CA HIS A 36 -9.22 -7.19 0.46
C HIS A 36 -9.88 -7.49 -0.90
N PHE A 37 -10.71 -6.59 -1.43
CA PHE A 37 -11.41 -6.83 -2.69
C PHE A 37 -10.50 -6.74 -3.91
N ALA A 38 -9.51 -5.84 -3.90
CA ALA A 38 -8.54 -5.74 -4.99
C ALA A 38 -7.70 -7.02 -5.11
N LEU A 39 -7.18 -7.54 -3.99
CA LEU A 39 -6.39 -8.77 -3.95
C LEU A 39 -7.26 -9.99 -4.23
N LYS A 40 -8.50 -10.05 -3.73
CA LYS A 40 -9.47 -11.08 -4.09
C LYS A 40 -9.70 -11.13 -5.60
N HIS A 41 -9.90 -9.99 -6.24
CA HIS A 41 -10.03 -9.92 -7.69
C HIS A 41 -8.77 -10.42 -8.39
N ALA A 42 -7.59 -9.96 -7.95
CA ALA A 42 -6.31 -10.41 -8.48
C ALA A 42 -6.09 -11.92 -8.35
N CYS A 43 -6.54 -12.56 -7.26
CA CYS A 43 -6.52 -14.02 -7.10
C CYS A 43 -7.47 -14.72 -8.08
N ASN A 44 -8.66 -14.15 -8.30
CA ASN A 44 -9.71 -14.76 -9.11
C ASN A 44 -9.48 -14.65 -10.62
N THR A 45 -8.97 -13.50 -11.06
CA THR A 45 -8.87 -13.14 -12.49
C THR A 45 -7.44 -12.85 -12.92
N GLY A 46 -6.64 -12.28 -12.02
CA GLY A 46 -5.31 -11.77 -12.28
C GLY A 46 -5.30 -10.29 -12.59
N HIS A 47 -4.35 -9.85 -13.42
CA HIS A 47 -4.15 -8.45 -13.71
C HIS A 47 -3.73 -8.21 -15.17
N VAL A 48 -3.87 -6.98 -15.66
CA VAL A 48 -3.52 -6.62 -17.03
C VAL A 48 -2.54 -5.45 -17.02
N LYS A 49 -1.76 -5.35 -18.08
CA LYS A 49 -0.91 -4.17 -18.33
C LYS A 49 -1.78 -2.93 -18.50
N ASP A 50 -1.27 -1.77 -18.07
CA ASP A 50 -1.96 -0.48 -18.11
C ASP A 50 -2.59 -0.16 -19.48
N ARG A 51 -1.85 -0.43 -20.57
CA ARG A 51 -2.34 -0.26 -21.96
C ARG A 51 -3.61 -1.03 -22.33
N PHE A 52 -4.03 -2.02 -21.54
CA PHE A 52 -5.24 -2.81 -21.79
C PHE A 52 -6.45 -2.33 -20.99
N TYR A 53 -6.26 -1.51 -19.97
CA TYR A 53 -7.33 -0.91 -19.18
C TYR A 53 -6.83 0.39 -18.53
N THR A 54 -7.12 1.51 -19.17
CA THR A 54 -6.61 2.83 -18.82
C THR A 54 -7.48 3.52 -17.77
N MET A 55 -7.01 4.65 -17.24
CA MET A 55 -7.82 5.54 -16.41
C MET A 55 -9.13 5.96 -17.08
N GLN A 56 -9.10 6.23 -18.39
CA GLN A 56 -10.32 6.60 -19.13
C GLN A 56 -11.35 5.45 -19.16
N ASP A 57 -10.88 4.21 -19.27
CA ASP A 57 -11.74 3.02 -19.22
C ASP A 57 -12.41 2.90 -17.85
N CYS A 58 -11.68 3.22 -16.79
CA CYS A 58 -12.21 3.28 -15.42
C CYS A 58 -13.28 4.36 -15.24
N ILE A 59 -12.99 5.59 -15.70
CA ILE A 59 -13.89 6.75 -15.61
C ILE A 59 -15.19 6.49 -16.38
N THR A 60 -15.11 5.77 -17.49
CA THR A 60 -16.27 5.39 -18.31
C THR A 60 -16.90 4.07 -17.89
N GLU A 61 -16.48 3.52 -16.75
CA GLU A 61 -16.99 2.30 -16.13
C GLU A 61 -17.02 1.10 -17.11
N LYS A 62 -15.99 0.99 -17.97
CA LYS A 62 -15.92 -0.13 -18.92
C LYS A 62 -15.83 -1.46 -18.16
N PRO A 63 -16.57 -2.48 -18.60
CA PRO A 63 -16.56 -3.77 -17.93
C PRO A 63 -15.18 -4.44 -18.05
N VAL A 64 -14.69 -4.99 -16.94
CA VAL A 64 -13.40 -5.71 -16.87
C VAL A 64 -13.49 -7.17 -17.37
N ALA A 65 -14.70 -7.75 -17.41
CA ALA A 65 -14.92 -9.16 -17.75
C ALA A 65 -14.30 -9.61 -19.09
N PRO A 66 -14.34 -8.82 -20.19
CA PRO A 66 -13.70 -9.20 -21.45
C PRO A 66 -12.18 -9.41 -21.36
N LEU A 67 -11.52 -8.83 -20.35
CA LEU A 67 -10.08 -8.92 -20.17
C LEU A 67 -9.64 -10.13 -19.34
N LYS A 68 -10.58 -10.88 -18.74
CA LYS A 68 -10.27 -11.99 -17.81
C LYS A 68 -9.30 -13.02 -18.37
N ARG A 69 -9.37 -13.35 -19.67
CA ARG A 69 -8.41 -14.30 -20.28
C ARG A 69 -6.98 -13.75 -20.28
N ARG A 70 -6.82 -12.46 -20.56
CA ARG A 70 -5.53 -11.77 -20.59
C ARG A 70 -5.00 -11.53 -19.17
N ALA A 71 -5.90 -11.38 -18.21
CA ALA A 71 -5.55 -11.12 -16.82
C ALA A 71 -4.80 -12.29 -16.15
N ARG A 72 -5.05 -13.53 -16.62
CA ARG A 72 -4.49 -14.76 -16.03
C ARG A 72 -2.97 -14.80 -15.97
N ASP A 73 -2.29 -14.11 -16.88
CA ASP A 73 -0.82 -14.09 -16.96
C ASP A 73 -0.18 -13.38 -15.75
N TYR A 74 -0.95 -12.54 -15.04
CA TYR A 74 -0.52 -11.79 -13.86
C TYR A 74 -1.38 -12.13 -12.64
N ARG A 75 -1.83 -13.38 -12.54
CA ARG A 75 -2.63 -13.86 -11.42
C ARG A 75 -1.75 -14.17 -10.23
N ILE A 76 -2.04 -13.55 -9.09
CA ILE A 76 -1.41 -13.89 -7.81
C ILE A 76 -1.98 -15.21 -7.29
N SER A 77 -1.15 -16.00 -6.62
CA SER A 77 -1.54 -17.31 -6.08
C SER A 77 -2.36 -17.19 -4.79
N GLY A 78 -2.26 -16.04 -4.11
CA GLY A 78 -3.06 -15.71 -2.95
C GLY A 78 -2.60 -14.40 -2.32
N CYS A 79 -3.12 -14.11 -1.12
CA CYS A 79 -2.67 -13.01 -0.28
C CYS A 79 -2.72 -13.42 1.18
N VAL A 80 -1.90 -12.78 2.01
CA VAL A 80 -1.87 -12.99 3.46
C VAL A 80 -2.33 -11.71 4.14
N ASP A 81 -3.33 -11.84 5.01
CA ASP A 81 -3.75 -10.79 5.93
C ASP A 81 -2.83 -10.81 7.16
N LEU A 82 -2.09 -9.72 7.38
CA LEU A 82 -1.19 -9.59 8.53
C LEU A 82 -1.92 -9.06 9.77
N LEU A 83 -3.12 -8.51 9.62
CA LEU A 83 -3.90 -7.86 10.67
C LEU A 83 -5.05 -8.74 11.17
N ASP A 84 -4.75 -10.00 11.51
CA ASP A 84 -5.76 -10.89 12.07
C ASP A 84 -6.24 -10.46 13.47
N SER A 85 -7.28 -11.11 13.99
CA SER A 85 -7.89 -10.78 15.28
C SER A 85 -7.00 -11.00 16.51
N THR A 86 -5.85 -11.65 16.34
CA THR A 86 -4.89 -11.99 17.40
C THR A 86 -3.59 -11.17 17.31
N THR A 87 -3.34 -10.53 16.18
CA THR A 87 -2.14 -9.71 15.96
C THR A 87 -2.21 -8.42 16.79
N ASN A 88 -1.32 -8.31 17.79
CA ASN A 88 -1.00 -7.02 18.40
C ASN A 88 -0.06 -6.21 17.49
N MET A 89 0.01 -4.89 17.71
CA MET A 89 0.77 -4.02 16.80
C MET A 89 2.27 -4.28 16.79
N THR A 90 2.86 -4.67 17.93
CA THR A 90 4.27 -5.06 17.98
C THR A 90 4.55 -6.29 17.11
N HIS A 91 3.65 -7.28 17.12
CA HIS A 91 3.73 -8.43 16.24
C HIS A 91 3.51 -8.04 14.78
N LEU A 92 2.56 -7.16 14.47
CA LEU A 92 2.37 -6.68 13.11
C LEU A 92 3.65 -6.07 12.56
N MET A 93 4.29 -5.14 13.29
CA MET A 93 5.49 -4.46 12.80
C MET A 93 6.65 -5.45 12.58
N ARG A 94 6.78 -6.48 13.43
CA ARG A 94 7.74 -7.58 13.22
C ARG A 94 7.43 -8.37 11.95
N LEU A 95 6.16 -8.71 11.71
CA LEU A 95 5.74 -9.42 10.51
C LEU A 95 6.00 -8.59 9.24
N ILE A 96 5.74 -7.28 9.29
CA ILE A 96 6.04 -6.37 8.18
C ILE A 96 7.54 -6.36 7.90
N LYS A 97 8.40 -6.15 8.92
CA LYS A 97 9.86 -6.18 8.74
C LYS A 97 10.35 -7.53 8.22
N ALA A 98 9.82 -8.64 8.73
CA ALA A 98 10.15 -9.98 8.25
C ALA A 98 9.72 -10.19 6.78
N THR A 99 8.56 -9.67 6.39
CA THR A 99 8.06 -9.71 5.01
C THR A 99 8.97 -8.90 4.06
N LEU A 100 9.28 -7.66 4.45
CA LEU A 100 10.13 -6.75 3.66
C LEU A 100 11.56 -7.25 3.51
N SER A 101 12.07 -8.00 4.49
CA SER A 101 13.44 -8.54 4.48
C SER A 101 13.55 -9.98 3.96
N GLY A 102 12.43 -10.64 3.62
CA GLY A 102 12.44 -12.04 3.20
C GLY A 102 12.75 -13.02 4.33
N ASN A 103 12.53 -12.61 5.59
CA ASN A 103 12.78 -13.42 6.78
C ASN A 103 11.50 -14.00 7.39
N LEU A 104 10.35 -13.88 6.71
CA LEU A 104 9.08 -14.42 7.20
C LEU A 104 9.09 -15.96 7.22
N THR A 105 9.67 -16.58 6.19
CA THR A 105 9.94 -18.02 6.11
C THR A 105 11.31 -18.23 5.45
N ARG A 106 11.87 -19.46 5.54
CA ARG A 106 13.16 -19.77 4.91
C ARG A 106 13.15 -19.69 3.38
N GLU A 107 11.98 -19.78 2.76
CA GLU A 107 11.80 -19.91 1.31
C GLU A 107 11.25 -18.63 0.67
N MET A 108 10.82 -17.65 1.49
CA MET A 108 10.17 -16.45 1.01
C MET A 108 11.19 -15.36 0.69
N ALA A 109 11.21 -14.89 -0.56
CA ALA A 109 11.94 -13.70 -0.94
C ALA A 109 11.33 -12.42 -0.31
N PRO A 110 12.09 -11.32 -0.22
CA PRO A 110 11.55 -10.01 0.14
C PRO A 110 10.27 -9.67 -0.61
N ASN A 111 9.25 -9.18 0.11
CA ASN A 111 7.97 -8.82 -0.47
C ASN A 111 7.45 -7.49 0.10
N LEU A 112 6.66 -6.79 -0.69
CA LEU A 112 6.07 -5.51 -0.31
C LEU A 112 4.79 -5.73 0.51
N VAL A 113 4.46 -4.77 1.37
CA VAL A 113 3.24 -4.84 2.20
C VAL A 113 2.31 -3.69 1.82
N GLY A 114 1.14 -4.01 1.29
CA GLY A 114 0.04 -3.04 1.17
C GLY A 114 -0.54 -2.73 2.55
N VAL A 115 -0.76 -1.45 2.84
CA VAL A 115 -1.32 -1.00 4.12
C VAL A 115 -2.40 0.06 3.89
N SER A 116 -3.53 -0.07 4.58
CA SER A 116 -4.56 0.96 4.66
C SER A 116 -4.46 1.65 6.01
N LEU A 117 -4.30 2.98 6.02
CA LEU A 117 -4.13 3.80 7.21
C LEU A 117 -5.25 4.83 7.34
N VAL A 118 -5.64 5.11 8.59
CA VAL A 118 -6.39 6.33 8.93
C VAL A 118 -5.42 7.51 8.87
N LEU A 119 -5.78 8.54 8.11
CA LEU A 119 -5.02 9.78 7.97
C LEU A 119 -5.62 10.89 8.82
N TYR A 120 -4.77 11.82 9.22
CA TYR A 120 -5.11 13.01 10.00
C TYR A 120 -4.67 14.27 9.26
N GLU A 121 -5.12 15.45 9.69
CA GLU A 121 -4.84 16.72 9.01
C GLU A 121 -3.34 17.00 8.81
N SER A 122 -2.49 16.62 9.77
CA SER A 122 -1.04 16.71 9.71
C SER A 122 -0.43 15.90 8.56
N PHE A 123 -1.09 14.84 8.11
CA PHE A 123 -0.66 14.09 6.92
C PHE A 123 -0.73 14.95 5.65
N HIS A 124 -1.66 15.91 5.61
CA HIS A 124 -1.87 16.83 4.50
C HIS A 124 -1.21 18.20 4.72
N SER A 125 -0.31 18.32 5.71
CA SER A 125 0.43 19.55 5.95
C SER A 125 1.35 19.87 4.77
N ALA A 126 1.67 21.15 4.58
CA ALA A 126 2.63 21.57 3.55
C ALA A 126 4.00 20.92 3.74
N ALA A 127 4.43 20.72 5.00
CA ALA A 127 5.68 20.03 5.32
C ALA A 127 5.65 18.56 4.85
N SER A 128 4.62 17.81 5.26
CA SER A 128 4.42 16.43 4.82
C SER A 128 4.33 16.31 3.30
N GLY A 129 3.73 17.31 2.63
CA GLY A 129 3.67 17.37 1.18
C GLY A 129 5.00 17.67 0.49
N GLN A 130 5.92 18.32 1.19
CA GLN A 130 7.23 18.69 0.68
C GLN A 130 8.28 17.59 0.89
N ASP A 131 8.36 17.01 2.09
CA ASP A 131 9.42 16.07 2.47
C ASP A 131 8.94 14.63 2.74
N GLY A 132 7.62 14.42 2.80
CA GLY A 132 7.03 13.12 3.11
C GLY A 132 7.18 12.68 4.57
N LEU A 133 7.75 13.49 5.46
CA LEU A 133 7.87 13.16 6.89
C LEU A 133 6.50 13.26 7.56
N ILE A 134 5.97 12.12 7.99
CA ILE A 134 4.65 12.05 8.60
C ILE A 134 4.78 12.23 10.10
N SER A 135 4.13 13.26 10.63
CA SER A 135 4.03 13.49 12.07
C SER A 135 3.09 12.48 12.73
N ILE A 136 3.35 12.17 14.01
CA ILE A 136 2.34 11.51 14.85
C ILE A 136 1.20 12.51 15.08
N PRO A 137 -0.08 12.12 14.89
CA PRO A 137 -1.18 13.01 15.12
C PRO A 137 -1.23 13.47 16.59
N LEU A 138 -1.55 14.73 16.80
CA LEU A 138 -1.72 15.29 18.14
C LEU A 138 -3.05 14.87 18.77
N ASP A 139 -3.12 14.92 20.09
CA ASP A 139 -4.38 14.69 20.80
C ASP A 139 -5.46 15.68 20.33
N GLY A 140 -6.61 15.15 19.93
CA GLY A 140 -7.74 15.93 19.39
C GLY A 140 -7.59 16.37 17.93
N GLU A 141 -6.51 15.99 17.26
CA GLU A 141 -6.37 16.22 15.82
C GLU A 141 -7.48 15.49 15.04
N ARG A 142 -8.05 16.17 14.04
CA ARG A 142 -9.15 15.60 13.28
C ARG A 142 -8.65 14.53 12.33
N ARG A 143 -9.38 13.42 12.29
CA ARG A 143 -9.27 12.44 11.21
C ARG A 143 -9.68 13.11 9.90
N SER A 144 -8.86 12.95 8.87
CA SER A 144 -9.08 13.53 7.56
C SER A 144 -9.68 12.51 6.59
N ASP A 145 -9.01 11.38 6.38
CA ASP A 145 -9.43 10.35 5.42
C ASP A 145 -8.87 8.96 5.79
N ASN A 146 -9.11 7.95 4.95
CA ASN A 146 -8.39 6.69 4.93
C ASN A 146 -7.64 6.58 3.61
N HIS A 147 -6.42 6.03 3.64
CA HIS A 147 -5.63 5.88 2.43
C HIS A 147 -4.87 4.57 2.38
N ALA A 148 -4.81 3.99 1.19
CA ALA A 148 -4.12 2.74 0.90
C ALA A 148 -2.80 3.03 0.19
N MET A 149 -1.70 2.49 0.73
CA MET A 149 -0.34 2.71 0.24
C MET A 149 0.46 1.41 0.32
N VAL A 150 1.73 1.44 -0.10
CA VAL A 150 2.61 0.26 -0.08
C VAL A 150 3.87 0.56 0.72
N ILE A 151 4.10 -0.20 1.79
CA ILE A 151 5.37 -0.20 2.50
C ILE A 151 6.40 -0.95 1.65
N VAL A 152 7.48 -0.25 1.33
CA VAL A 152 8.56 -0.75 0.46
C VAL A 152 9.90 -0.91 1.18
N GLY A 153 9.98 -0.46 2.43
CA GLY A 153 11.17 -0.60 3.25
C GLY A 153 10.99 0.01 4.63
N TYR A 154 12.05 -0.04 5.41
CA TYR A 154 12.13 0.60 6.73
C TYR A 154 13.58 0.99 7.03
N ILE A 155 13.74 1.92 7.96
CA ILE A 155 15.02 2.39 8.47
C ILE A 155 14.93 2.31 9.99
N ASP A 156 15.73 1.44 10.61
CA ASP A 156 15.72 1.27 12.07
C ASP A 156 16.26 2.52 12.78
N ALA A 157 15.80 2.72 14.01
CA ALA A 157 16.17 3.85 14.85
C ALA A 157 17.69 3.97 15.09
N ASP A 158 18.41 2.85 15.12
CA ASP A 158 19.85 2.75 15.36
C ASP A 158 20.68 2.71 14.06
N HIS A 159 20.04 2.78 12.90
CA HIS A 159 20.75 2.77 11.62
C HIS A 159 21.63 4.03 11.49
N PRO A 160 22.93 3.93 11.12
CA PRO A 160 23.84 5.08 11.11
C PRO A 160 23.43 6.24 10.20
N SER A 161 22.64 5.95 9.15
CA SER A 161 22.11 6.96 8.23
C SER A 161 20.77 7.57 8.69
N ASN A 162 20.23 7.16 9.84
CA ASN A 162 18.96 7.64 10.36
C ASN A 162 19.18 8.73 11.43
N PRO A 163 19.02 10.02 11.11
CA PRO A 163 19.26 11.10 12.07
C PRO A 163 18.12 11.28 13.07
N TYR A 164 16.98 10.58 12.91
CA TYR A 164 15.76 10.86 13.66
C TYR A 164 15.64 10.08 14.97
N GLY A 165 16.48 9.06 15.19
CA GLY A 165 16.46 8.25 16.41
C GLY A 165 15.16 7.44 16.62
N ILE A 166 14.36 7.28 15.57
CA ILE A 166 13.10 6.52 15.54
C ILE A 166 13.07 5.62 14.30
N THR A 167 12.40 4.48 14.40
CA THR A 167 12.16 3.62 13.23
C THR A 167 11.18 4.31 12.28
N LEU A 168 11.57 4.42 11.02
CA LEU A 168 10.74 4.98 9.93
C LEU A 168 10.42 3.90 8.91
N TYR A 169 9.18 3.85 8.45
CA TYR A 169 8.76 3.04 7.31
C TYR A 169 8.75 3.89 6.04
N LEU A 170 9.36 3.36 4.99
CA LEU A 170 9.32 3.95 3.67
C LEU A 170 8.07 3.44 2.96
N VAL A 171 7.14 4.35 2.68
CA VAL A 171 5.80 4.02 2.17
C VAL A 171 5.58 4.74 0.85
N ARG A 172 5.51 3.97 -0.25
CA ARG A 172 5.22 4.51 -1.58
C ARG A 172 3.77 4.98 -1.65
N ASN A 173 3.60 6.26 -1.96
CA ASN A 173 2.30 6.88 -2.16
C ASN A 173 1.92 6.87 -3.66
N SER A 174 0.68 7.23 -3.96
CA SER A 174 0.11 7.29 -5.32
C SER A 174 -0.22 8.72 -5.76
N TRP A 175 0.44 9.73 -5.18
CA TRP A 175 0.20 11.16 -5.46
C TRP A 175 1.25 11.80 -6.39
N GLY A 176 2.04 10.97 -7.08
CA GLY A 176 3.09 11.41 -8.00
C GLY A 176 4.43 11.69 -7.29
N SER A 177 5.48 11.87 -8.09
CA SER A 177 6.84 12.19 -7.60
C SER A 177 6.98 13.64 -7.12
N GLU A 178 6.09 14.53 -7.56
CA GLU A 178 6.07 15.93 -7.09
C GLU A 178 5.69 16.05 -5.62
N TRP A 179 4.96 15.07 -5.08
CA TRP A 179 4.70 14.97 -3.65
C TRP A 179 5.91 14.37 -2.94
N ALA A 180 6.32 14.96 -1.81
CA ALA A 180 7.55 14.59 -1.11
C ALA A 180 8.81 14.68 -1.99
N SER A 181 8.89 15.69 -2.87
CA SER A 181 10.03 15.89 -3.77
C SER A 181 11.34 16.19 -3.02
N ASP A 182 11.25 16.77 -1.82
CA ASP A 182 12.40 17.05 -0.95
C ASP A 182 12.62 15.93 0.09
N ASN A 183 12.19 14.69 -0.20
CA ASN A 183 12.36 13.57 0.73
C ASN A 183 13.84 13.42 1.15
N PRO A 184 14.14 13.40 2.46
CA PRO A 184 15.51 13.47 2.97
C PRO A 184 16.38 12.25 2.62
N TYR A 185 15.77 11.15 2.17
CA TYR A 185 16.47 9.95 1.70
C TYR A 185 16.46 9.81 0.17
N GLY A 186 15.98 10.82 -0.57
CA GLY A 186 15.93 10.82 -2.03
C GLY A 186 14.83 9.92 -2.62
N PHE A 187 13.82 9.58 -1.84
CA PHE A 187 12.68 8.76 -2.28
C PHE A 187 11.46 9.63 -2.57
N GLU A 188 11.50 10.40 -3.64
CA GLU A 188 10.38 11.22 -4.13
C GLU A 188 9.08 10.39 -4.24
N GLY A 189 7.93 10.98 -3.89
CA GLY A 189 6.64 10.27 -3.87
C GLY A 189 6.47 9.27 -2.73
N HIS A 190 7.42 9.17 -1.79
CA HIS A 190 7.33 8.27 -0.65
C HIS A 190 7.17 9.03 0.67
N ALA A 191 6.29 8.52 1.51
CA ALA A 191 6.14 8.94 2.89
C ALA A 191 7.16 8.23 3.78
N LEU A 192 7.63 8.93 4.81
CA LEU A 192 8.43 8.43 5.91
C LEU A 192 7.54 8.40 7.14
N ILE A 193 6.98 7.23 7.44
CA ILE A 193 5.98 7.07 8.50
C ILE A 193 6.65 6.48 9.74
N PRO A 194 6.63 7.16 10.90
CA PRO A 194 7.13 6.59 12.14
C PRO A 194 6.44 5.29 12.52
N GLU A 195 7.18 4.32 13.07
CA GLU A 195 6.61 3.07 13.57
C GLU A 195 5.47 3.31 14.59
N ALA A 196 5.61 4.35 15.41
CA ALA A 196 4.59 4.75 16.39
C ALA A 196 3.27 5.25 15.76
N TYR A 197 3.23 5.48 14.44
CA TYR A 197 1.99 5.79 13.73
C TYR A 197 1.09 4.55 13.59
N PHE A 198 1.69 3.36 13.53
CA PHE A 198 1.00 2.10 13.32
C PHE A 198 0.39 1.60 14.63
N THR A 199 -0.77 2.14 15.01
CA THR A 199 -1.57 1.65 16.14
C THR A 199 -2.84 0.95 15.68
N ARG A 200 -3.49 0.23 16.60
CA ARG A 200 -4.68 -0.56 16.28
C ARG A 200 -5.83 0.28 15.73
N GLU A 201 -5.93 1.54 16.17
CA GLU A 201 -6.94 2.50 15.76
C GLU A 201 -6.66 3.10 14.38
N ARG A 202 -5.41 3.02 13.92
CA ARG A 202 -4.92 3.69 12.71
C ARG A 202 -4.64 2.74 11.56
N VAL A 203 -4.33 1.47 11.83
CA VAL A 203 -4.16 0.45 10.78
C VAL A 203 -5.49 -0.24 10.50
N ILE A 204 -5.94 -0.15 9.24
CA ILE A 204 -7.21 -0.69 8.77
C ILE A 204 -7.01 -2.06 8.11
N GLU A 205 -6.00 -2.17 7.24
CA GLU A 205 -5.66 -3.38 6.49
C GLU A 205 -4.13 -3.47 6.38
N ALA A 206 -3.58 -4.68 6.38
CA ALA A 206 -2.18 -4.93 6.06
C ALA A 206 -2.05 -6.28 5.33
N TYR A 207 -1.59 -6.27 4.09
CA TYR A 207 -1.53 -7.45 3.24
C TYR A 207 -0.22 -7.56 2.47
N PHE A 208 0.21 -8.77 2.17
CA PHE A 208 1.13 -9.01 1.06
C PHE A 208 0.56 -10.04 0.08
N ALA A 209 0.92 -9.92 -1.19
CA ALA A 209 0.51 -10.83 -2.25
C ALA A 209 1.50 -11.99 -2.39
N MET A 210 0.98 -13.20 -2.60
CA MET A 210 1.79 -14.37 -2.95
C MET A 210 1.86 -14.46 -4.48
N ILE A 211 3.08 -14.38 -5.02
CA ILE A 211 3.36 -14.40 -6.46
C ILE A 211 3.76 -15.82 -6.86
#